data_AF-A0A1H4C638-F1
#
_entry.id   AF-A0A1H4C638-F1
#
_cell.length_a   1.000
_cell.length_b   1.000
_cell.length_c   1.000
_cell.angle_alpha   90.00
_cell.angle_beta   90.00
_cell.angle_gamma   90.00
#
_symmetry.space_group_name_H-M   'P 1'
#
loop_
_entity.id
_entity.type
_entity.pdbx_description
1 polymer ?
#
loop_
_entity_poly.entity_id
_entity_poly.type
_entity_poly.pdbx_seq_one_letter_code
_entity_poly.pdbx_strand_id
1 'polypeptide(L)'
;MNREKAIKVSKKDVAAKIQSEFIHDPELSDAFNLSMYKDKLGRILVINDKGSGYIWASLAAIEKIVCESENAVSMYNINNWVKNKYLVTGISAETLITLSALLKKEVKYDGNSLAEIDKYLGTKPFIDRRTFLALVYFSCEIFAAQFQGWVDWDLGSDNRSYIPVVKDDRDRVYVPYSDLLECLTEQERCSLSQSIDIERYRHNLS
;
A
#
# COMPACT_ATOMS: atom_id res chain seq x y z
N MET A 1 -11.78 -18.95 7.15
CA MET A 1 -12.55 -17.69 7.22
C MET A 1 -12.79 -17.20 5.79
N ASN A 2 -13.99 -17.41 5.26
CA ASN A 2 -14.35 -16.86 3.96
C ASN A 2 -14.46 -15.33 4.10
N ARG A 3 -13.70 -14.59 3.29
CA ARG A 3 -13.93 -13.14 3.13
C ARG A 3 -15.37 -12.98 2.63
N GLU A 4 -16.22 -12.31 3.40
CA GLU A 4 -17.54 -11.87 2.94
C GLU A 4 -17.33 -10.86 1.81
N LYS A 5 -17.11 -11.36 0.59
CA LYS A 5 -16.87 -10.53 -0.58
C LYS A 5 -18.19 -9.92 -1.03
N ALA A 6 -18.13 -8.64 -1.38
CA ALA A 6 -19.27 -7.96 -2.00
C ALA A 6 -19.72 -8.68 -3.28
N ILE A 7 -21.04 -8.74 -3.46
CA ILE A 7 -21.64 -9.29 -4.67
C ILE A 7 -21.85 -8.13 -5.64
N LYS A 8 -21.21 -8.19 -6.81
CA LYS A 8 -21.39 -7.18 -7.86
C LYS A 8 -22.79 -7.29 -8.47
N VAL A 9 -23.43 -6.15 -8.70
CA VAL A 9 -24.80 -6.02 -9.21
C VAL A 9 -24.80 -5.12 -10.44
N SER A 10 -25.43 -5.56 -11.52
CA SER A 10 -25.56 -4.76 -12.74
C SER A 10 -26.59 -3.65 -12.56
N LYS A 11 -26.56 -2.60 -13.40
CA LYS A 11 -27.56 -1.53 -13.38
C LYS A 11 -29.01 -2.01 -13.51
N LYS A 12 -29.24 -3.07 -14.30
CA LYS A 12 -30.58 -3.67 -14.46
C LYS A 12 -31.03 -4.34 -13.16
N ASP A 13 -30.12 -5.06 -12.52
CA ASP A 13 -30.42 -5.78 -11.28
C ASP A 13 -30.58 -4.81 -10.11
N VAL A 14 -29.83 -3.71 -10.06
CA VAL A 14 -29.97 -2.65 -9.05
C VAL A 14 -31.42 -2.15 -8.99
N ALA A 15 -32.03 -1.82 -10.14
CA ALA A 15 -33.40 -1.35 -10.20
C ALA A 15 -34.39 -2.40 -9.65
N ALA A 16 -34.23 -3.66 -10.06
CA ALA A 16 -35.07 -4.75 -9.58
C ALA A 16 -34.91 -4.98 -8.06
N LYS A 17 -33.69 -4.81 -7.54
CA LYS A 17 -33.32 -4.99 -6.13
C LYS A 17 -33.90 -3.88 -5.24
N ILE A 18 -33.86 -2.63 -5.68
CA ILE A 18 -34.48 -1.50 -4.97
C ILE A 18 -36.01 -1.63 -4.94
N GLN A 19 -36.61 -2.05 -6.05
CA GLN A 19 -38.06 -2.23 -6.13
C GLN A 19 -38.59 -3.37 -5.24
N SER A 20 -37.74 -4.35 -4.91
CA SER A 20 -38.17 -5.57 -4.22
C SER A 20 -37.70 -5.68 -2.76
N GLU A 21 -36.44 -5.34 -2.46
CA GLU A 21 -35.84 -5.72 -1.17
C GLU A 21 -35.03 -4.61 -0.48
N PHE A 22 -34.41 -3.69 -1.22
CA PHE A 22 -33.52 -2.66 -0.66
C PHE A 22 -34.21 -1.28 -0.58
N ILE A 23 -34.20 -0.67 0.60
CA ILE A 23 -34.79 0.65 0.86
C ILE A 23 -33.66 1.67 1.00
N HIS A 24 -33.83 2.86 0.42
CA HIS A 24 -32.83 3.92 0.52
C HIS A 24 -32.62 4.33 1.99
N ASP A 25 -31.36 4.41 2.40
CA ASP A 25 -30.96 4.82 3.74
C ASP A 25 -30.28 6.19 3.65
N PRO A 26 -31.01 7.30 3.85
CA PRO A 26 -30.49 8.64 3.64
C PRO A 26 -29.42 9.02 4.66
N GLU A 27 -29.57 8.62 5.93
CA GLU A 27 -28.56 8.88 6.97
C GLU A 27 -27.24 8.20 6.63
N LEU A 28 -27.30 6.94 6.19
CA LEU A 28 -26.12 6.21 5.76
C LEU A 28 -25.51 6.78 4.48
N SER A 29 -26.36 7.19 3.53
CA SER A 29 -25.91 7.78 2.26
C SER A 29 -25.18 9.10 2.47
N ASP A 30 -25.68 9.95 3.37
CA ASP A 30 -25.06 11.22 3.74
C ASP A 30 -23.74 10.99 4.47
N ALA A 31 -23.68 10.02 5.40
CA ALA A 31 -22.47 9.72 6.16
C ALA A 31 -21.29 9.25 5.29
N PHE A 32 -21.55 8.51 4.22
CA PHE A 32 -20.53 7.97 3.32
C PHE A 32 -20.44 8.72 1.98
N ASN A 33 -21.27 9.74 1.75
CA ASN A 33 -21.39 10.48 0.50
C ASN A 33 -21.57 9.56 -0.74
N LEU A 34 -22.40 8.52 -0.60
CA LEU A 34 -22.66 7.51 -1.63
C LEU A 34 -24.14 7.12 -1.59
N SER A 35 -24.73 6.74 -2.73
CA SER A 35 -26.12 6.24 -2.73
C SER A 35 -26.20 4.84 -2.14
N MET A 36 -26.71 4.74 -0.91
CA MET A 36 -26.73 3.52 -0.12
C MET A 36 -28.15 3.10 0.24
N TYR A 37 -28.38 1.79 0.17
CA TYR A 37 -29.67 1.17 0.45
C TYR A 37 -29.47 0.00 1.41
N LYS A 38 -30.44 -0.24 2.28
CA LYS A 38 -30.41 -1.30 3.28
C LYS A 38 -31.65 -2.18 3.15
N ASP A 39 -31.46 -3.48 3.29
CA ASP A 39 -32.58 -4.42 3.35
C ASP A 39 -32.94 -4.80 4.79
N LYS A 40 -34.00 -5.60 4.95
CA LYS A 40 -34.46 -6.08 6.27
C LYS A 40 -33.47 -7.04 6.96
N LEU A 41 -32.52 -7.61 6.22
CA LEU A 41 -31.48 -8.49 6.75
C LEU A 41 -30.22 -7.73 7.16
N GLY A 42 -30.19 -6.40 6.97
CA GLY A 42 -29.05 -5.55 7.27
C GLY A 42 -27.97 -5.55 6.20
N ARG A 43 -28.20 -6.17 5.03
CA ARG A 43 -27.32 -6.09 3.86
C ARG A 43 -27.35 -4.68 3.31
N ILE A 44 -26.25 -4.26 2.71
CA ILE A 44 -26.09 -2.89 2.19
C ILE A 44 -25.81 -2.95 0.69
N LEU A 45 -26.64 -2.28 -0.11
CA LEU A 45 -26.39 -2.05 -1.54
C LEU A 45 -25.79 -0.65 -1.71
N VAL A 46 -24.60 -0.57 -2.28
CA VAL A 46 -23.93 0.67 -2.66
C VAL A 46 -23.99 0.83 -4.17
N ILE A 47 -24.44 1.98 -4.66
CA ILE A 47 -24.57 2.27 -6.10
C ILE A 47 -23.50 3.31 -6.49
N ASN A 48 -22.83 3.09 -7.61
CA ASN A 48 -21.88 4.03 -8.17
C ASN A 48 -22.55 5.02 -9.15
N ASP A 49 -21.78 6.02 -9.56
CA ASP A 49 -22.13 7.03 -10.58
C ASP A 49 -22.66 6.45 -11.90
N LYS A 50 -22.25 5.23 -12.27
CA LYS A 50 -22.70 4.51 -13.47
C LYS A 50 -24.03 3.76 -13.28
N GLY A 51 -24.58 3.77 -12.06
CA GLY A 51 -25.82 3.08 -11.69
C GLY A 51 -25.67 1.56 -11.49
N SER A 52 -24.45 1.03 -11.50
CA SER A 52 -24.17 -0.34 -11.06
C SER A 52 -23.87 -0.36 -9.56
N GLY A 53 -23.82 -1.52 -8.91
CA GLY A 53 -23.62 -1.55 -7.48
C GLY A 53 -22.97 -2.80 -6.91
N TYR A 54 -22.85 -2.82 -5.60
CA TYR A 54 -22.30 -3.91 -4.81
C TYR A 54 -23.18 -4.16 -3.59
N ILE A 55 -23.54 -5.43 -3.34
CA ILE A 55 -24.24 -5.84 -2.12
C ILE A 55 -23.21 -6.39 -1.13
N TRP A 56 -23.20 -5.79 0.05
CA TRP A 56 -22.41 -6.15 1.21
C TRP A 56 -23.28 -6.87 2.23
N ALA A 57 -22.67 -7.78 3.00
CA ALA A 57 -23.38 -8.55 4.02
C ALA A 57 -23.89 -7.67 5.18
N SER A 58 -23.16 -6.60 5.52
CA SER A 58 -23.54 -5.65 6.56
C SER A 58 -22.80 -4.31 6.42
N LEU A 59 -23.25 -3.29 7.16
CA LEU A 59 -22.49 -2.05 7.33
C LEU A 59 -21.11 -2.32 7.96
N ALA A 60 -21.04 -3.22 8.95
CA ALA A 60 -19.78 -3.60 9.59
C ALA A 60 -18.78 -4.22 8.61
N ALA A 61 -19.25 -4.91 7.56
CA ALA A 61 -18.38 -5.42 6.50
C ALA A 61 -17.80 -4.31 5.61
N ILE A 62 -18.56 -3.24 5.37
CA ILE A 62 -18.09 -2.04 4.66
C ILE A 62 -17.12 -1.28 5.56
N GLU A 63 -17.51 -0.97 6.79
CA GLU A 63 -16.67 -0.29 7.79
C GLU A 63 -15.38 -1.05 8.03
N LYS A 64 -15.41 -2.37 8.07
CA LYS A 64 -14.20 -3.18 8.19
C LYS A 64 -13.25 -2.96 7.01
N ILE A 65 -13.75 -2.82 5.79
CA ILE A 65 -12.92 -2.57 4.60
C ILE A 65 -12.45 -1.13 4.54
N VAL A 66 -13.31 -0.17 4.89
CA VAL A 66 -12.93 1.25 5.02
C VAL A 66 -11.87 1.41 6.10
N CYS A 67 -12.08 0.82 7.27
CA CYS A 67 -11.11 0.79 8.36
C CYS A 67 -9.85 0.01 7.96
N GLU A 68 -9.94 -1.09 7.21
CA GLU A 68 -8.77 -1.78 6.64
C GLU A 68 -8.02 -0.89 5.63
N SER A 69 -8.71 -0.02 4.89
CA SER A 69 -8.10 0.94 3.94
C SER A 69 -7.48 2.16 4.62
N GLU A 70 -8.13 2.73 5.65
CA GLU A 70 -7.59 3.82 6.48
C GLU A 70 -6.42 3.31 7.35
N ASN A 71 -6.52 2.07 7.84
CA ASN A 71 -5.41 1.38 8.49
C ASN A 71 -4.29 1.06 7.49
N ALA A 72 -4.58 0.79 6.21
CA ALA A 72 -3.53 0.60 5.20
C ALA A 72 -2.76 1.91 4.94
N VAL A 73 -3.44 3.05 4.82
CA VAL A 73 -2.78 4.37 4.67
C VAL A 73 -1.89 4.70 5.87
N SER A 74 -2.37 4.48 7.10
CA SER A 74 -1.53 4.68 8.30
C SER A 74 -0.40 3.65 8.41
N MET A 75 -0.61 2.42 7.94
CA MET A 75 0.38 1.35 7.95
C MET A 75 1.55 1.61 7.00
N TYR A 76 1.30 2.26 5.85
CA TYR A 76 2.33 2.65 4.89
C TYR A 76 2.90 4.05 5.12
N ASN A 77 2.43 4.75 6.15
CA ASN A 77 3.02 6.00 6.56
C ASN A 77 4.41 5.76 7.20
N ILE A 78 5.45 6.27 6.55
CA ILE A 78 6.84 6.20 7.02
C ILE A 78 7.18 7.27 8.06
N ASN A 79 6.32 8.27 8.25
CA ASN A 79 6.50 9.27 9.30
C ASN A 79 6.53 8.58 10.66
N ASN A 80 7.33 9.13 11.56
CA ASN A 80 7.65 8.57 12.87
C ASN A 80 8.37 7.20 12.87
N TRP A 81 8.85 6.69 11.72
CA TRP A 81 9.68 5.48 11.73
C TRP A 81 10.99 5.70 12.48
N VAL A 82 11.75 6.74 12.11
CA VAL A 82 12.98 7.14 12.80
C VAL A 82 12.80 8.55 13.34
N LYS A 83 13.00 8.74 14.65
CA LYS A 83 12.98 10.07 15.28
C LYS A 83 14.36 10.66 15.51
N ASN A 84 15.39 9.82 15.47
CA ASN A 84 16.78 10.23 15.63
C ASN A 84 17.67 9.36 14.72
N LYS A 85 18.17 9.96 13.63
CA LYS A 85 18.98 9.22 12.66
C LYS A 85 20.32 8.71 13.20
N TYR A 86 20.85 9.32 14.25
CA TYR A 86 22.12 8.90 14.86
C TYR A 86 22.00 7.62 15.70
N LEU A 87 20.77 7.18 15.97
CA LEU A 87 20.49 5.93 16.69
C LEU A 87 20.12 4.79 15.75
N VAL A 88 20.17 5.02 14.44
CA VAL A 88 19.85 3.99 13.45
C VAL A 88 21.04 3.05 13.30
N THR A 89 20.97 1.90 13.95
CA THR A 89 21.97 0.84 13.86
C THR A 89 21.28 -0.48 13.54
N GLY A 90 21.86 -1.29 12.66
CA GLY A 90 21.39 -2.65 12.40
C GLY A 90 20.24 -2.80 11.41
N ILE A 91 19.61 -1.70 10.94
CA ILE A 91 18.49 -1.76 9.97
C ILE A 91 18.85 -2.54 8.71
N SER A 92 20.07 -2.40 8.20
CA SER A 92 20.51 -3.14 7.03
C SER A 92 20.49 -4.67 7.25
N ALA A 93 20.97 -5.14 8.40
CA ALA A 93 20.91 -6.57 8.73
C ALA A 93 19.47 -7.04 9.03
N GLU A 94 18.68 -6.25 9.76
CA GLU A 94 17.29 -6.55 10.09
C GLU A 94 16.39 -6.65 8.84
N THR A 95 16.68 -5.82 7.84
CA THR A 95 16.00 -5.84 6.54
C THR A 95 16.23 -7.17 5.83
N LEU A 96 17.49 -7.61 5.72
CA LEU A 96 17.81 -8.89 5.10
C LEU A 96 17.22 -10.08 5.88
N ILE A 97 17.26 -10.05 7.21
CA ILE A 97 16.65 -11.09 8.06
C ILE A 97 15.13 -11.16 7.81
N THR A 98 14.47 -10.00 7.80
CA THR A 98 13.01 -9.91 7.62
C THR A 98 12.59 -10.45 6.25
N LEU A 99 13.25 -10.01 5.18
CA LEU A 99 12.93 -10.46 3.82
C LEU A 99 13.35 -11.92 3.59
N SER A 100 14.44 -12.38 4.19
CA SER A 100 14.86 -13.78 4.10
C SER A 100 13.85 -14.72 4.76
N ALA A 101 13.33 -14.34 5.94
CA ALA A 101 12.28 -15.09 6.62
C ALA A 101 10.97 -15.10 5.81
N LEU A 102 10.62 -13.97 5.19
CA LEU A 102 9.44 -13.82 4.34
C LEU A 102 9.49 -14.76 3.13
N LEU A 103 10.63 -14.80 2.46
CA LEU A 103 10.82 -15.55 1.21
C LEU A 103 11.30 -16.99 1.45
N LYS A 104 11.64 -17.35 2.69
CA LYS A 104 12.23 -18.64 3.08
C LYS A 104 13.50 -18.97 2.30
N LYS A 105 14.32 -17.96 2.03
CA LYS A 105 15.60 -18.05 1.33
C LYS A 105 16.51 -16.90 1.74
N GLU A 106 17.80 -17.04 1.50
CA GLU A 106 18.75 -15.95 1.71
C GLU A 106 18.43 -14.79 0.76
N VAL A 107 18.32 -13.59 1.32
CA VAL A 107 18.14 -12.33 0.60
C VAL A 107 19.42 -11.51 0.74
N LYS A 108 19.85 -10.91 -0.38
CA LYS A 108 21.00 -10.00 -0.47
C LYS A 108 20.56 -8.72 -1.18
N TYR A 109 21.35 -7.65 -1.05
CA TYR A 109 21.14 -6.43 -1.83
C TYR A 109 21.65 -6.62 -3.26
N ASP A 110 20.95 -7.45 -4.04
CA ASP A 110 21.24 -7.70 -5.45
C ASP A 110 19.98 -7.83 -6.32
N GLY A 111 20.18 -7.81 -7.64
CA GLY A 111 19.10 -7.92 -8.62
C GLY A 111 18.36 -9.27 -8.58
N ASN A 112 19.02 -10.34 -8.15
CA ASN A 112 18.39 -11.65 -8.02
C ASN A 112 17.35 -11.66 -6.89
N SER A 113 17.72 -11.10 -5.74
CA SER A 113 16.82 -10.97 -4.59
C SER A 113 15.67 -10.00 -4.89
N LEU A 114 15.94 -8.92 -5.64
CA LEU A 114 14.91 -7.99 -6.12
C LEU A 114 13.86 -8.71 -6.98
N ALA A 115 14.27 -9.50 -7.96
CA ALA A 115 13.35 -10.24 -8.83
C ALA A 115 12.44 -11.21 -8.03
N GLU A 116 12.99 -11.82 -6.97
CA GLU A 116 12.24 -12.71 -6.10
C GLU A 116 11.28 -11.98 -5.16
N ILE A 117 11.64 -10.79 -4.70
CA ILE A 117 10.75 -9.88 -3.96
C ILE A 117 9.58 -9.45 -4.84
N ASP A 118 9.83 -9.07 -6.10
CA ASP A 118 8.77 -8.66 -7.02
C ASP A 118 7.79 -9.78 -7.32
N LYS A 119 8.31 -10.99 -7.53
CA LYS A 119 7.47 -12.19 -7.67
C LYS A 119 6.60 -12.40 -6.45
N TYR A 120 7.12 -12.18 -5.25
CA TYR A 120 6.34 -12.26 -4.02
C TYR A 120 5.24 -11.18 -3.97
N LEU A 121 5.59 -9.90 -4.20
CA LEU A 121 4.65 -8.77 -4.17
C LEU A 121 3.48 -8.97 -5.14
N GLY A 122 3.73 -9.42 -6.36
CA GLY A 122 2.68 -9.68 -7.35
C GLY A 122 1.66 -10.74 -6.96
N THR A 123 1.92 -11.53 -5.91
CA THR A 123 1.01 -12.57 -5.40
C THR A 123 0.26 -12.18 -4.13
N LYS A 124 0.58 -11.03 -3.52
CA LYS A 124 0.05 -10.65 -2.22
C LYS A 124 -0.95 -9.50 -2.35
N PRO A 125 -2.14 -9.64 -1.75
CA PRO A 125 -3.11 -8.54 -1.69
C PRO A 125 -2.77 -7.52 -0.59
N PHE A 126 -1.79 -7.81 0.26
CA PHE A 126 -1.44 -7.01 1.43
C PHE A 126 -0.05 -7.41 1.93
N ILE A 127 0.70 -6.45 2.47
CA ILE A 127 1.95 -6.68 3.21
C ILE A 127 1.87 -5.98 4.56
N ASP A 128 2.42 -6.59 5.61
CA ASP A 128 2.44 -5.98 6.94
C ASP A 128 3.47 -4.84 7.03
N ARG A 129 3.34 -3.98 8.06
CA ARG A 129 4.23 -2.83 8.27
C ARG A 129 5.71 -3.22 8.32
N ARG A 130 6.07 -4.33 8.97
CA ARG A 130 7.48 -4.72 9.11
C ARG A 130 8.07 -5.10 7.76
N THR A 131 7.32 -5.89 6.98
CA THR A 131 7.67 -6.23 5.60
C THR A 131 7.78 -4.97 4.74
N PHE A 132 6.81 -4.06 4.84
CA PHE A 132 6.82 -2.79 4.12
C PHE A 132 8.06 -1.94 4.43
N LEU A 133 8.38 -1.71 5.71
CA LEU A 133 9.57 -0.93 6.09
C LEU A 133 10.87 -1.60 5.62
N ALA A 134 10.93 -2.94 5.62
CA ALA A 134 12.05 -3.68 5.05
C ALA A 134 12.17 -3.46 3.54
N LEU A 135 11.05 -3.44 2.78
CA LEU A 135 11.07 -3.16 1.35
C LEU A 135 11.51 -1.74 1.03
N VAL A 136 11.07 -0.76 1.84
CA VAL A 136 11.50 0.65 1.73
C VAL A 136 13.01 0.75 1.87
N TYR A 137 13.59 0.20 2.93
CA TYR A 137 15.05 0.24 3.11
C TYR A 137 15.79 -0.59 2.06
N PHE A 138 15.27 -1.76 1.70
CA PHE A 138 15.85 -2.61 0.66
C PHE A 138 15.95 -1.90 -0.68
N SER A 139 14.92 -1.15 -1.07
CA SER A 139 14.97 -0.35 -2.31
C SER A 139 16.09 0.67 -2.29
N CYS A 140 16.38 1.29 -1.13
CA CYS A 140 17.44 2.28 -0.99
C CYS A 140 18.82 1.64 -1.18
N GLU A 141 19.06 0.48 -0.55
CA GLU A 141 20.33 -0.25 -0.68
C GLU A 141 20.57 -0.75 -2.11
N ILE A 142 19.53 -1.29 -2.76
CA ILE A 142 19.61 -1.70 -4.18
C ILE A 142 19.89 -0.51 -5.08
N PHE A 143 19.16 0.57 -4.90
CA PHE A 143 19.30 1.78 -5.68
C PHE A 143 20.74 2.32 -5.49
N ALA A 144 21.19 2.54 -4.27
CA ALA A 144 22.57 2.96 -3.94
C ALA A 144 23.65 2.10 -4.62
N ALA A 145 23.50 0.77 -4.58
CA ALA A 145 24.45 -0.15 -5.21
C ALA A 145 24.53 0.00 -6.75
N GLN A 146 23.46 0.43 -7.41
CA GLN A 146 23.40 0.56 -8.87
C GLN A 146 24.13 1.78 -9.43
N PHE A 147 24.29 2.87 -8.67
CA PHE A 147 24.90 4.11 -9.16
C PHE A 147 25.93 4.73 -8.20
N GLN A 148 26.52 3.91 -7.31
CA GLN A 148 27.57 4.34 -6.38
C GLN A 148 27.10 5.41 -5.38
N GLY A 149 25.83 5.35 -4.98
CA GLY A 149 25.29 6.18 -3.90
C GLY A 149 25.49 5.53 -2.53
N TRP A 150 24.95 6.19 -1.50
CA TRP A 150 24.83 5.62 -0.15
C TRP A 150 23.47 5.94 0.46
N VAL A 151 23.02 5.05 1.34
CA VAL A 151 21.79 5.27 2.12
C VAL A 151 22.07 6.25 3.25
N ASP A 152 21.24 7.28 3.40
CA ASP A 152 21.24 8.24 4.51
C ASP A 152 19.80 8.43 5.02
N TRP A 153 19.62 9.29 6.01
CA TRP A 153 18.36 9.63 6.64
C TRP A 153 18.15 11.14 6.57
N ASP A 154 17.11 11.55 5.84
CA ASP A 154 16.73 12.96 5.72
C ASP A 154 15.44 13.26 6.46
N LEU A 155 15.29 14.53 6.87
CA LEU A 155 14.12 14.99 7.60
C LEU A 155 12.89 14.90 6.68
N GLY A 156 11.87 14.16 7.11
CA GLY A 156 10.61 14.03 6.42
C GLY A 156 9.81 15.33 6.40
N SER A 157 8.73 15.36 5.61
CA SER A 157 7.87 16.53 5.44
C SER A 157 7.18 17.01 6.73
N ASP A 158 7.09 16.15 7.75
CA ASP A 158 6.56 16.49 9.06
C ASP A 158 7.54 17.27 9.95
N ASN A 159 8.80 17.45 9.50
CA ASN A 159 9.91 18.08 10.22
C ASN A 159 10.19 17.45 11.61
N ARG A 160 9.75 16.21 11.84
CA ARG A 160 9.83 15.53 13.14
C ARG A 160 10.37 14.11 13.05
N SER A 161 10.35 13.53 11.87
CA SER A 161 10.86 12.19 11.62
C SER A 161 11.85 12.19 10.47
N TYR A 162 12.64 11.12 10.40
CA TYR A 162 13.60 10.89 9.34
C TYR A 162 13.12 9.73 8.48
N ILE A 163 13.35 9.86 7.17
CA ILE A 163 13.05 8.86 6.16
C ILE A 163 14.36 8.38 5.52
N PRO A 164 14.47 7.10 5.12
CA PRO A 164 15.65 6.65 4.40
C PRO A 164 15.66 7.27 3.01
N VAL A 165 16.80 7.72 2.57
CA VAL A 165 17.01 8.26 1.23
C VAL A 165 18.30 7.70 0.68
N VAL A 166 18.50 7.83 -0.63
CA VAL A 166 19.81 7.61 -1.23
C VAL A 166 20.40 8.95 -1.62
N LYS A 167 21.70 9.11 -1.36
CA LYS A 167 22.48 10.27 -1.79
C LYS A 167 23.61 9.84 -2.72
N ASP A 168 23.98 10.74 -3.63
CA ASP A 168 25.19 10.61 -4.44
C ASP A 168 26.26 11.63 -4.06
N ASP A 169 27.40 11.57 -4.76
CA ASP A 169 28.55 12.46 -4.57
C ASP A 169 28.26 13.96 -4.80
N ARG A 170 27.09 14.29 -5.35
CA ARG A 170 26.62 15.66 -5.60
C ARG A 170 25.53 16.09 -4.61
N ASP A 171 25.34 15.33 -3.52
CA ASP A 171 24.26 15.52 -2.54
C ASP A 171 22.85 15.51 -3.16
N ARG A 172 22.67 14.88 -4.33
CA ARG A 172 21.32 14.68 -4.89
C ARG A 172 20.62 13.61 -4.06
N VAL A 173 19.36 13.88 -3.71
CA VAL A 173 18.55 13.01 -2.86
C VAL A 173 17.55 12.24 -3.73
N TYR A 174 17.43 10.94 -3.45
CA TYR A 174 16.54 10.02 -4.16
C TYR A 174 15.67 9.23 -3.19
N VAL A 175 14.44 8.95 -3.60
CA VAL A 175 13.43 8.21 -2.83
C VAL A 175 12.90 7.04 -3.68
N PRO A 176 13.68 5.96 -3.82
CA PRO A 176 13.43 4.88 -4.78
C PRO A 176 12.18 4.03 -4.50
N TYR A 177 11.53 4.24 -3.36
CA TYR A 177 10.30 3.57 -2.95
C TYR A 177 9.06 4.48 -3.04
N SER A 178 9.17 5.68 -3.60
CA SER A 178 8.05 6.63 -3.67
C SER A 178 6.83 6.04 -4.39
N ASP A 179 7.01 5.43 -5.56
CA ASP A 179 5.93 4.78 -6.31
C ASP A 179 5.42 3.49 -5.63
N LEU A 180 6.28 2.81 -4.85
CA LEU A 180 5.85 1.69 -4.02
C LEU A 180 4.81 2.15 -2.97
N LEU A 181 4.99 3.34 -2.37
CA LEU A 181 4.03 3.89 -1.40
C LEU A 181 2.67 4.10 -2.05
N GLU A 182 2.66 4.80 -3.19
CA GLU A 182 1.45 5.12 -3.94
C GLU A 182 0.70 3.83 -4.32
N CYS A 183 1.41 2.90 -4.96
CA CYS A 183 0.85 1.61 -5.37
C CYS A 183 0.23 0.82 -4.20
N LEU A 184 0.89 0.78 -3.04
CA LEU A 184 0.39 0.06 -1.87
C LEU A 184 -0.81 0.77 -1.24
N THR A 185 -0.82 2.11 -1.20
CA THR A 185 -1.96 2.89 -0.70
C THR A 185 -3.18 2.77 -1.60
N GLU A 186 -2.97 2.65 -2.92
CA GLU A 186 -4.02 2.49 -3.91
C GLU A 186 -4.45 1.03 -4.11
N GLN A 187 -3.81 0.08 -3.41
CA GLN A 187 -4.06 -1.36 -3.49
C GLN A 187 -3.87 -1.93 -4.91
N GLU A 188 -2.93 -1.35 -5.65
CA GLU A 188 -2.56 -1.79 -6.98
C GLU A 188 -1.51 -2.92 -6.93
N ARG A 189 -1.20 -3.48 -8.10
CA ARG A 189 -0.11 -4.48 -8.21
C ARG A 189 1.22 -3.75 -8.19
N CYS A 190 2.03 -4.03 -7.17
CA CYS A 190 3.31 -3.34 -6.99
C CYS A 190 4.50 -4.17 -7.47
N SER A 191 5.47 -3.47 -8.04
CA SER A 191 6.81 -3.97 -8.36
C SER A 191 7.83 -2.99 -7.80
N LEU A 192 8.71 -3.50 -6.95
CA LEU A 192 9.81 -2.74 -6.38
C LEU A 192 10.84 -2.36 -7.45
N SER A 193 11.08 -3.24 -8.44
CA SER A 193 11.96 -2.92 -9.56
C SER A 193 11.41 -1.76 -10.39
N GLN A 194 10.11 -1.72 -10.66
CA GLN A 194 9.48 -0.59 -11.36
C GLN A 194 9.62 0.72 -10.59
N SER A 195 9.41 0.72 -9.27
CA SER A 195 9.60 1.90 -8.42
C SER A 195 11.03 2.43 -8.52
N ILE A 196 12.03 1.53 -8.46
CA ILE A 196 13.45 1.88 -8.62
C ILE A 196 13.71 2.46 -10.01
N ASP A 197 13.23 1.82 -11.08
CA ASP A 197 13.45 2.27 -12.46
C ASP A 197 12.79 3.63 -12.76
N ILE A 198 11.61 3.90 -12.21
CA ILE A 198 10.94 5.20 -12.31
C ILE A 198 11.79 6.29 -11.65
N GLU A 199 12.32 6.04 -10.45
CA GLU A 199 13.19 6.99 -9.77
C GLU A 199 14.48 7.25 -10.57
N ARG A 200 15.09 6.20 -11.16
CA ARG A 200 16.24 6.37 -12.06
C ARG A 200 15.89 7.26 -13.24
N TYR A 201 14.73 7.03 -13.86
CA TYR A 201 14.25 7.79 -14.99
C TYR A 201 14.00 9.27 -14.65
N ARG A 202 13.35 9.55 -13.51
CA ARG A 202 13.10 10.92 -13.01
C ARG A 202 14.38 11.74 -12.89
N HIS A 203 15.49 11.09 -12.55
CA HIS A 203 16.77 11.74 -12.33
C HIS A 203 17.79 11.57 -13.47
N ASN A 204 17.35 11.03 -14.63
CA ASN A 204 18.19 10.76 -15.80
C ASN A 204 19.45 9.95 -15.47
N LEU A 205 19.33 8.94 -14.61
CA LEU A 205 20.41 8.03 -14.25
C LEU A 205 20.42 6.85 -15.24
N SER A 206 21.27 6.92 -16.26
CA SER A 206 21.49 5.85 -17.26
C SER A 206 22.32 4.72 -16.70
#